data_AF-G9YLM6-F1
#
_entry.id   AF-G9YLM6-F1
#
_cell.length_a   1.000
_cell.length_b   1.000
_cell.length_c   1.000
_cell.angle_alpha   90.00
_cell.angle_beta   90.00
_cell.angle_gamma   90.00
#
_symmetry.space_group_name_H-M   'P 1'
#
loop_
_entity.id
_entity.type
_entity.pdbx_description
1 polymer ?
#
loop_
_entity_poly.entity_id
_entity_poly.type
_entity_poly.pdbx_seq_one_letter_code
_entity_poly.pdbx_strand_id
1 'polypeptide(L)' 'MAERKAKWQNDYIARTYDRVNLTMPKGRKEVIQAKADAQGESVNAYINKAIEQRMEREAGE' A
#
# COMPACT_ATOMS: atom_id res chain seq x y z
N MET A 1 -0.09 -11.16 30.22
CA MET A 1 -0.92 -10.03 29.71
C MET A 1 -0.45 -9.46 28.37
N ALA A 2 0.83 -9.57 28.01
CA ALA A 2 1.36 -9.08 26.72
C ALA A 2 0.96 -9.92 25.51
N GLU A 3 0.86 -11.25 25.66
CA GLU A 3 0.59 -12.18 24.55
C GLU A 3 -0.83 -12.06 23.98
N ARG A 4 -1.80 -11.62 24.79
CA ARG A 4 -3.16 -11.39 24.30
C ARG A 4 -3.19 -10.23 23.31
N LYS A 5 -2.57 -9.08 23.62
CA LYS A 5 -2.61 -7.91 22.72
C LYS A 5 -2.11 -8.23 21.31
N ALA A 6 -1.03 -9.01 21.19
CA ALA A 6 -0.47 -9.37 19.88
C ALA A 6 -1.43 -10.20 19.02
N LYS A 7 -2.16 -11.15 19.61
CA LYS A 7 -3.12 -11.99 18.87
C LYS A 7 -4.28 -11.18 18.32
N TRP A 8 -4.89 -10.32 19.14
CA TRP A 8 -6.01 -9.46 18.73
C TRP A 8 -5.60 -8.46 17.63
N GLN A 9 -4.37 -7.95 17.70
CA GLN A 9 -3.85 -7.01 16.71
C GLN A 9 -3.59 -7.69 15.35
N ASN A 10 -3.07 -8.92 15.36
CA ASN A 10 -2.89 -9.71 14.14
C ASN A 10 -4.23 -10.09 13.49
N ASP A 11 -5.21 -10.53 14.28
CA ASP A 11 -6.57 -10.81 13.80
C ASP A 11 -7.21 -9.57 13.17
N TYR A 12 -7.07 -8.40 13.82
CA TYR A 12 -7.60 -7.15 13.29
C TYR A 12 -6.96 -6.74 11.97
N ILE A 13 -5.62 -6.85 11.86
CA ILE A 13 -4.92 -6.50 10.63
C ILE A 13 -5.32 -7.43 9.49
N ALA A 14 -5.42 -8.74 9.73
CA ALA A 14 -5.80 -9.72 8.71
C ALA A 14 -7.24 -9.53 8.21
N ARG A 15 -8.14 -9.03 9.06
CA ARG A 15 -9.54 -8.79 8.69
C ARG A 15 -9.79 -7.43 8.02
N THR A 16 -8.88 -6.48 8.22
CA THR A 16 -9.09 -5.07 7.83
C THR A 16 -8.23 -4.67 6.64
N TYR A 17 -7.08 -5.33 6.44
CA TYR A 17 -6.13 -4.96 5.39
C TYR A 17 -5.72 -6.18 4.58
N ASP A 18 -5.96 -6.10 3.27
CA ASP A 18 -5.31 -6.99 2.31
C ASP A 18 -3.84 -6.60 2.16
N ARG A 19 -2.94 -7.58 2.31
CA ARG A 19 -1.49 -7.39 2.11
C ARG A 19 -1.09 -7.94 0.75
N VAL A 20 -0.51 -7.09 -0.09
CA VAL A 20 0.03 -7.48 -1.39
C VAL A 20 1.55 -7.40 -1.37
N ASN A 21 2.22 -8.50 -1.73
CA ASN A 21 3.65 -8.50 -1.99
C ASN A 21 3.91 -8.00 -3.41
N LEU A 22 4.54 -6.84 -3.54
CA LEU A 22 4.88 -6.23 -4.83
C LEU A 22 6.36 -6.44 -5.15
N THR A 23 6.65 -7.22 -6.19
CA THR A 23 8.01 -7.38 -6.72
C THR A 23 8.23 -6.36 -7.84
N MET A 24 9.33 -5.60 -7.75
CA MET A 24 9.71 -4.60 -8.73
C MET A 24 11.23 -4.65 -8.98
N PRO A 25 11.71 -4.24 -10.16
CA PRO A 25 13.14 -4.21 -10.44
C PRO A 25 13.88 -3.26 -9.49
N LYS A 26 15.18 -3.53 -9.27
CA LYS A 26 16.03 -2.66 -8.44
C LYS A 26 16.01 -1.22 -8.97
N GLY A 27 16.01 -0.24 -8.07
CA GLY A 27 15.90 1.18 -8.38
C GLY A 27 14.46 1.69 -8.53
N ARG A 28 13.47 0.83 -8.83
CA ARG A 28 12.08 1.25 -9.03
C ARG A 28 11.45 1.83 -7.75
N LYS A 29 11.75 1.21 -6.61
CA LYS A 29 11.23 1.66 -5.31
C LYS A 29 11.68 3.07 -4.97
N GLU A 30 12.93 3.41 -5.25
CA GLU A 30 13.51 4.73 -4.99
C GLU A 30 12.83 5.80 -5.85
N VAL A 31 12.56 5.49 -7.12
CA VAL A 31 11.80 6.39 -8.00
C VAL A 31 10.38 6.62 -7.47
N ILE A 32 9.69 5.56 -7.06
CA ILE A 32 8.34 5.68 -6.48
C ILE A 32 8.38 6.50 -5.18
N GLN A 33 9.41 6.28 -4.34
CA GLN A 33 9.58 7.02 -3.10
C GLN A 33 9.80 8.50 -3.34
N ALA A 34 10.68 8.88 -4.28
CA ALA A 34 10.89 10.28 -4.64
C ALA A 34 9.61 10.94 -5.18
N LYS A 35 8.80 10.20 -5.96
CA LYS A 35 7.52 10.69 -6.46
C LYS A 35 6.47 10.86 -5.36
N ALA A 36 6.41 9.91 -4.43
CA ALA A 36 5.50 9.97 -3.29
C ALA A 36 5.89 11.13 -2.36
N ASP A 37 7.18 11.30 -2.07
CA ASP A 37 7.72 12.40 -1.25
C ASP A 37 7.43 13.78 -1.87
N ALA A 38 7.60 13.91 -3.19
CA ALA A 38 7.24 15.12 -3.92
C ALA A 38 5.75 15.47 -3.86
N GLN A 39 4.88 14.49 -3.61
CA GLN A 39 3.44 14.71 -3.39
C GLN A 39 3.07 14.80 -1.90
N GLY A 40 4.02 14.65 -0.98
CA GLY A 40 3.78 14.64 0.46
C GLY A 40 3.05 13.39 0.95
N GLU A 41 3.13 12.28 0.21
CA GLU A 41 2.40 11.04 0.49
C GLU A 41 3.34 9.87 0.82
N SER A 42 2.82 8.89 1.55
CA SER A 42 3.57 7.64 1.74
C SER A 42 3.64 6.84 0.44
N VAL A 43 4.70 6.04 0.27
CA VAL A 43 4.84 5.12 -0.88
C VAL A 43 3.62 4.23 -1.05
N ASN A 44 3.04 3.74 0.06
CA ASN A 44 1.86 2.89 0.03
C ASN A 44 0.62 3.64 -0.47
N ALA A 45 0.39 4.86 0.04
CA ALA A 45 -0.72 5.71 -0.42
C ALA A 45 -0.58 6.05 -1.91
N TYR A 46 0.64 6.38 -2.35
CA TYR A 46 0.93 6.67 -3.75
C TYR A 46 0.65 5.47 -4.68
N ILE A 47 1.02 4.27 -4.25
CA ILE A 47 0.73 3.04 -5.01
C ILE A 47 -0.78 2.75 -5.05
N ASN A 48 -1.49 2.87 -3.92
CA ASN A 48 -2.93 2.63 -3.87
C ASN A 48 -3.70 3.61 -4.77
N LYS A 49 -3.38 4.91 -4.71
CA LYS A 49 -3.96 5.91 -5.61
C LYS A 49 -3.71 5.60 -7.08
N ALA A 50 -2.53 5.12 -7.43
CA ALA A 50 -2.23 4.73 -8.81
C ALA A 50 -3.10 3.56 -9.28
N ILE A 51 -3.41 2.61 -8.39
CA ILE A 51 -4.34 1.49 -8.65
C ILE A 51 -5.77 2.03 -8.82
N GLU A 52 -6.25 2.86 -7.89
CA GLU A 52 -7.59 3.48 -7.95
C GLU A 52 -7.79 4.25 -9.25
N GLN A 53 -6.86 5.17 -9.59
CA GLN A 53 -6.91 5.92 -10.84
C GLN A 53 -6.87 5.05 -12.09
N ARG A 54 -6.27 3.86 -12.02
CA ARG A 54 -6.25 2.91 -13.15
C ARG A 54 -7.62 2.25 -13.29
N MET A 55 -8.19 1.78 -12.18
CA MET A 55 -9.53 1.21 -12.15
C MET A 55 -10.61 2.21 -12.59
N GLU A 56 -10.52 3.46 -12.14
CA GLU A 56 -11.44 4.53 -12.55
C GLU A 56 -11.38 4.80 -14.05
N ARG A 57 -10.18 4.79 -14.65
CA ARG A 57 -10.00 4.93 -16.10
C ARG A 57 -10.61 3.75 -16.86
N GLU A 58 -10.36 2.53 -16.40
CA GLU A 58 -10.89 1.31 -17.03
C GLU A 58 -12.41 1.17 -16.87
N ALA A 59 -13.01 1.74 -15.82
CA ALA A 59 -14.46 1.72 -15.59
C ALA A 59 -15.23 2.81 -16.37
N GLY A 60 -14.52 3.84 -16.86
CA GLY A 60 -15.07 4.92 -17.67
C GLY A 60 -15.03 4.67 -19.18
N GLU A 61 -14.45 3.54 -19.62
CA GLU A 61 -14.47 3.02 -21.00
C GLU A 61 -15.55 1.94 -21.17
#